data_AF-A0A819R024-F1
#
_entry.id   AF-A0A819R024-F1
#
_cell.length_a   1.000
_cell.length_b   1.000
_cell.length_c   1.000
_cell.angle_alpha   90.00
_cell.angle_beta   90.00
_cell.angle_gamma   90.00
#
_symmetry.space_group_name_H-M   'P 1'
#
loop_
_entity.id
_entity.type
_entity.pdbx_description
1 polymer ?
#
loop_
_entity_poly.entity_id
_entity_poly.type
_entity_poly.pdbx_seq_one_letter_code
_entity_poly.pdbx_strand_id
1 'polypeptide(L)'
;MSNTSWFNIEETYYYQATPTSPKIYTTGSVILGNTVTDNYTYGNELTDTSVPNIFYDRILSGELPSDPNGIYLVLTSPDVKESASATQSFCNNYCGYHWFFDVESTRYIYGFIGNPESCIYSCVGYNYNVSPSGDRGVDGMLNIIAHEIVEAMSDPDVNAWLDSYGNENADKW
;
A
#
# COMPACT_ATOMS: atom_id res chain seq x y z
N MET A 1 3.39 7.98 12.59
CA MET A 1 1.97 8.11 12.19
C MET A 1 1.01 7.65 13.28
N SER A 2 1.35 6.59 14.01
CA SER A 2 0.40 5.77 14.78
C SER A 2 -0.19 6.34 16.08
N ASN A 3 0.20 7.56 16.48
CA ASN A 3 -0.33 8.25 17.66
C ASN A 3 -1.10 9.54 17.29
N THR A 4 -1.40 9.75 16.01
CA THR A 4 -2.14 10.93 15.57
C THR A 4 -3.64 10.66 15.66
N SER A 5 -4.43 11.72 15.87
CA SER A 5 -5.89 11.60 15.82
C SER A 5 -6.40 11.13 14.45
N TRP A 6 -5.65 11.42 13.38
CA TRP A 6 -5.95 10.92 12.04
C TRP A 6 -5.83 9.40 11.98
N PHE A 7 -4.72 8.83 12.47
CA PHE A 7 -4.51 7.38 12.43
C PHE A 7 -5.45 6.63 13.39
N ASN A 8 -5.83 7.23 14.51
CA ASN A 8 -6.76 6.62 15.47
C ASN A 8 -8.17 6.41 14.90
N ILE A 9 -8.51 6.99 13.75
CA ILE A 9 -9.76 6.69 13.03
C ILE A 9 -9.79 5.20 12.63
N GLU A 10 -8.64 4.62 12.32
CA GLU A 10 -8.54 3.23 11.91
C GLU A 10 -9.08 2.28 12.97
N GLU A 11 -8.85 2.57 14.25
CA GLU A 11 -9.35 1.77 15.40
C GLU A 11 -10.88 1.65 15.46
N THR A 12 -11.62 2.40 14.62
CA THR A 12 -13.08 2.33 14.51
C THR A 12 -13.57 1.28 13.50
N TYR A 13 -12.71 0.84 12.58
CA TYR A 13 -12.98 -0.23 11.62
C TYR A 13 -12.85 -1.61 12.29
N TYR A 14 -13.61 -2.58 11.81
CA TYR A 14 -13.65 -3.91 12.43
C TYR A 14 -14.04 -5.01 11.44
N TYR A 15 -13.55 -6.22 11.66
CA TYR A 15 -14.10 -7.41 11.02
C TYR A 15 -15.28 -7.96 11.82
N GLN A 16 -16.32 -8.44 11.11
CA GLN A 16 -17.45 -9.16 11.71
C GLN A 16 -17.93 -10.26 10.75
N ALA A 17 -17.67 -11.53 11.10
CA ALA A 17 -17.98 -12.67 10.21
C ALA A 17 -19.48 -12.78 9.85
N THR A 18 -20.36 -12.41 10.77
CA THR A 18 -21.82 -12.33 10.58
C THR A 18 -22.36 -11.15 11.38
N PRO A 19 -23.59 -10.66 11.12
CA PRO A 19 -24.17 -9.53 11.88
C PRO A 19 -24.25 -9.75 13.40
N THR A 20 -24.20 -11.00 13.86
CA THR A 20 -24.26 -11.39 15.27
C THR A 20 -22.91 -11.79 15.86
N SER A 21 -21.86 -11.94 15.04
CA SER A 21 -20.51 -12.27 15.52
C SER A 21 -19.94 -11.10 16.34
N PRO A 22 -19.04 -11.34 17.31
CA PRO A 22 -18.29 -10.26 17.93
C PRO A 22 -17.53 -9.45 16.88
N LYS A 23 -17.44 -8.14 17.10
CA LYS A 23 -16.61 -7.26 16.28
C LYS A 23 -15.15 -7.43 16.70
N ILE A 24 -14.28 -7.58 15.71
CA ILE A 24 -12.82 -7.61 15.89
C ILE A 24 -12.29 -6.32 15.28
N TYR A 25 -12.00 -5.34 16.11
CA TYR A 25 -11.51 -4.04 15.64
C TYR A 25 -10.09 -4.18 15.08
N THR A 26 -9.75 -3.31 14.12
CA THR A 26 -8.35 -3.08 13.79
C THR A 26 -7.63 -2.67 15.07
N THR A 27 -6.45 -3.23 15.30
CA THR A 27 -5.70 -2.96 16.53
C THR A 27 -4.28 -2.57 16.20
N GLY A 28 -3.80 -1.57 16.94
CA GLY A 28 -2.38 -1.33 17.06
C GLY A 28 -1.82 -0.31 16.08
N SER A 29 -0.59 0.07 16.41
CA SER A 29 0.22 0.99 15.65
C SER A 29 0.96 0.26 14.54
N VAL A 30 1.01 0.83 13.34
CA VAL A 30 1.98 0.40 12.33
C VAL A 30 3.38 0.82 12.79
N ILE A 31 4.31 -0.13 12.79
CA ILE A 31 5.72 0.08 13.15
C ILE A 31 6.55 -0.34 11.96
N LEU A 32 7.54 0.49 11.60
CA LEU A 32 8.46 0.16 10.51
C LEU A 32 9.25 -1.13 10.86
N GLY A 33 9.10 -2.14 10.01
CA GLY A 33 9.88 -3.38 10.05
C GLY A 33 11.22 -3.27 9.31
N ASN A 34 11.75 -4.42 8.89
CA ASN A 34 12.96 -4.47 8.07
C ASN A 34 12.77 -3.72 6.74
N THR A 35 13.83 -3.05 6.28
CA THR A 35 13.88 -2.41 4.96
C THR A 35 15.01 -3.01 4.14
N VAL A 36 14.78 -3.18 2.85
CA VAL A 36 15.74 -3.75 1.90
C VAL A 36 15.74 -2.89 0.65
N THR A 37 16.92 -2.61 0.10
CA THR A 37 17.04 -1.96 -1.21
C THR A 37 17.04 -3.03 -2.29
N ASP A 38 16.01 -3.01 -3.14
CA ASP A 38 15.96 -3.83 -4.34
C ASP A 38 16.62 -3.08 -5.51
N ASN A 39 17.62 -3.71 -6.15
CA ASN A 39 18.33 -3.11 -7.28
C ASN A 39 17.75 -3.61 -8.61
N TYR A 40 16.44 -3.43 -8.80
CA TYR A 40 15.71 -3.82 -10.01
C TYR A 40 15.79 -5.32 -10.29
N THR A 41 15.53 -6.17 -9.28
CA THR A 41 15.54 -7.64 -9.43
C THR A 41 14.61 -8.12 -10.55
N TYR A 42 13.50 -7.40 -10.77
CA TYR A 42 12.54 -7.62 -11.85
C TYR A 42 12.59 -6.55 -12.95
N GLY A 43 13.67 -5.78 -13.03
CA GLY A 43 13.77 -4.61 -13.92
C GLY A 43 13.02 -3.39 -13.40
N ASN A 44 12.91 -2.36 -14.24
CA ASN A 44 12.20 -1.10 -13.95
C ASN A 44 10.83 -1.01 -14.65
N GLU A 45 10.38 -2.06 -15.33
CA GLU A 45 9.03 -2.19 -15.88
C GLU A 45 8.35 -3.39 -15.20
N LEU A 46 7.64 -3.11 -14.12
CA LEU A 46 6.99 -4.11 -13.29
C LEU A 46 5.62 -4.49 -13.85
N THR A 47 5.20 -5.72 -13.55
CA THR A 47 3.88 -6.27 -13.85
C THR A 47 3.14 -6.62 -12.57
N ASP A 48 1.86 -6.97 -12.69
CA ASP A 48 1.02 -7.56 -11.64
C ASP A 48 1.69 -8.70 -10.88
N THR A 49 2.51 -9.50 -11.55
CA THR A 49 3.27 -10.60 -10.91
C THR A 49 4.62 -10.17 -10.36
N SER A 50 5.23 -9.10 -10.86
CA SER A 50 6.56 -8.67 -10.42
C SER A 50 6.56 -8.23 -8.96
N VAL A 51 5.54 -7.46 -8.56
CA VAL A 51 5.47 -6.86 -7.22
C VAL A 51 5.36 -7.93 -6.09
N PRO A 52 4.40 -8.87 -6.11
CA PRO A 52 4.35 -9.90 -5.08
C PRO A 52 5.58 -10.82 -5.09
N ASN A 53 6.18 -11.07 -6.25
CA ASN A 53 7.39 -11.88 -6.35
C ASN A 53 8.62 -11.23 -5.72
N ILE A 54 8.73 -9.89 -5.73
CA ILE A 54 9.79 -9.17 -4.98
C ILE A 54 9.71 -9.56 -3.50
N PHE A 55 8.52 -9.53 -2.89
CA PHE A 55 8.38 -9.88 -1.47
C PHE A 55 8.61 -11.37 -1.22
N TYR A 56 8.08 -12.23 -2.09
CA TYR A 56 8.33 -13.67 -2.02
C TYR A 56 9.82 -13.99 -1.95
N ASP A 57 10.61 -13.45 -2.87
CA ASP A 57 12.06 -13.70 -2.94
C ASP A 57 12.79 -13.19 -1.68
N ARG A 58 12.40 -12.02 -1.16
CA ARG A 58 13.03 -11.40 0.03
C ARG A 58 12.63 -12.09 1.33
N ILE A 59 11.43 -12.65 1.41
CA ILE A 59 11.00 -13.49 2.53
C ILE A 59 11.77 -14.81 2.49
N LEU A 60 11.88 -15.45 1.32
CA LEU A 60 12.62 -16.70 1.17
C LEU A 60 14.13 -16.56 1.43
N SER A 61 14.74 -15.43 1.04
CA SER A 61 16.15 -15.15 1.30
C SER A 61 16.43 -14.81 2.78
N GLY A 62 15.38 -14.54 3.57
CA GLY A 62 15.47 -14.11 4.97
C GLY A 62 15.84 -12.64 5.15
N GLU A 63 15.83 -11.83 4.08
CA GLU A 63 16.09 -10.38 4.15
C GLU A 63 14.88 -9.62 4.72
N LEU A 64 13.67 -10.11 4.47
CA LEU A 64 12.44 -9.67 5.12
C LEU A 64 11.88 -10.78 6.01
N PRO A 65 11.27 -10.43 7.16
CA PRO A 65 10.62 -11.41 8.02
C PRO A 65 9.39 -11.99 7.31
N SER A 66 9.06 -13.25 7.59
CA SER A 66 7.75 -13.82 7.28
C SER A 66 6.76 -13.47 8.39
N ASP A 67 5.97 -12.42 8.18
CA ASP A 67 4.99 -11.89 9.14
C ASP A 67 3.62 -11.73 8.45
N PRO A 68 2.65 -12.62 8.74
CA PRO A 68 1.30 -12.52 8.18
C PRO A 68 0.50 -11.33 8.72
N ASN A 69 0.99 -10.62 9.74
CA ASN A 69 0.38 -9.36 10.21
C ASN A 69 1.10 -8.13 9.64
N GLY A 70 2.11 -8.32 8.80
CA GLY A 70 2.88 -7.26 8.15
C GLY A 70 2.21 -6.77 6.86
N ILE A 71 2.42 -5.49 6.57
CA ILE A 71 2.14 -4.87 5.26
C ILE A 71 3.48 -4.63 4.57
N TYR A 72 3.69 -5.27 3.42
CA TYR A 72 4.95 -5.20 2.69
C TYR A 72 4.85 -4.19 1.55
N LEU A 73 5.59 -3.09 1.63
CA LEU A 73 5.49 -2.02 0.64
C LEU A 73 6.74 -1.96 -0.25
N VAL A 74 6.53 -1.84 -1.56
CA VAL A 74 7.59 -1.52 -2.51
C VAL A 74 7.53 -0.02 -2.79
N LEU A 75 8.59 0.69 -2.44
CA LEU A 75 8.72 2.12 -2.65
C LEU A 75 9.63 2.31 -3.87
N THR A 76 9.05 2.82 -4.95
CA THR A 76 9.74 2.89 -6.23
C THR A 76 10.60 4.15 -6.40
N SER A 77 11.56 4.10 -7.31
CA SER A 77 12.24 5.27 -7.84
C SER A 77 11.45 5.86 -9.03
N PRO A 78 11.69 7.14 -9.42
CA PRO A 78 10.91 7.80 -10.48
C PRO A 78 11.01 7.17 -11.87
N ASP A 79 11.98 6.31 -12.12
CA ASP A 79 12.18 5.63 -13.41
C ASP A 79 11.45 4.27 -13.50
N VAL A 80 10.85 3.80 -12.40
CA VAL A 80 10.07 2.56 -12.38
C VAL A 80 8.66 2.81 -12.91
N LYS A 81 8.21 1.91 -13.79
CA LYS A 81 6.83 1.81 -14.24
C LYS A 81 6.23 0.52 -13.69
N GLU A 82 4.91 0.51 -13.57
CA GLU A 82 4.19 -0.70 -13.22
C GLU A 82 2.85 -0.77 -13.97
N SER A 83 2.46 -1.98 -14.36
CA SER A 83 1.18 -2.28 -15.00
C SER A 83 0.51 -3.46 -14.31
N ALA A 84 -0.49 -3.17 -13.49
CA ALA A 84 -1.30 -4.16 -12.78
C ALA A 84 -2.25 -4.92 -13.73
N SER A 85 -2.48 -4.41 -14.94
CA SER A 85 -3.15 -5.16 -16.02
C SER A 85 -2.84 -4.57 -17.39
N ALA A 86 -3.36 -5.18 -18.46
CA ALA A 86 -3.25 -4.66 -19.81
C ALA A 86 -3.86 -3.26 -20.02
N THR A 87 -4.71 -2.81 -19.09
CA THR A 87 -5.44 -1.53 -19.19
C THR A 87 -5.23 -0.60 -17.99
N GLN A 88 -4.49 -1.05 -16.98
CA GLN A 88 -4.25 -0.28 -15.76
C GLN A 88 -2.76 -0.18 -15.48
N SER A 89 -2.27 1.04 -15.31
CA SER A 89 -0.85 1.32 -15.07
C SER A 89 -0.66 2.49 -14.11
N PHE A 90 0.48 2.46 -13.43
CA PHE A 90 0.96 3.57 -12.62
C PHE A 90 0.97 4.87 -13.46
N CYS A 91 0.60 5.99 -12.83
CA CYS A 91 0.45 7.34 -13.41
C CYS A 91 -0.76 7.57 -14.32
N ASN A 92 -1.43 6.51 -14.79
CA ASN A 92 -2.62 6.62 -15.63
C ASN A 92 -3.90 6.25 -14.89
N ASN A 93 -3.82 5.27 -14.00
CA ASN A 93 -4.99 4.71 -13.32
C ASN A 93 -4.87 4.80 -11.80
N TYR A 94 -3.67 4.64 -11.27
CA TYR A 94 -3.39 4.67 -9.83
C TYR A 94 -2.00 5.23 -9.55
N CYS A 95 -1.79 5.54 -8.27
CA CYS A 95 -0.54 6.07 -7.72
C CYS A 95 0.09 5.10 -6.71
N GLY A 96 -0.75 4.32 -6.04
CA GLY A 96 -0.40 3.12 -5.30
C GLY A 96 -1.56 2.13 -5.36
N TYR A 97 -1.36 0.98 -4.74
CA TYR A 97 -2.44 0.04 -4.41
C TYR A 97 -1.95 -0.89 -3.30
N HIS A 98 -2.85 -1.48 -2.52
CA HIS A 98 -2.60 -2.71 -1.77
C HIS A 98 -3.30 -3.92 -2.38
N TRP A 99 -2.76 -5.09 -2.09
CA TRP A 99 -3.36 -6.37 -2.46
C TRP A 99 -2.81 -7.46 -1.52
N PHE A 100 -3.24 -8.71 -1.72
CA PHE A 100 -2.72 -9.86 -0.97
C PHE A 100 -2.11 -10.91 -1.88
N PHE A 101 -1.18 -11.69 -1.35
CA PHE A 101 -0.68 -12.90 -1.99
C PHE A 101 -0.61 -14.02 -0.97
N ASP A 102 -0.78 -15.25 -1.45
CA ASP A 102 -0.74 -16.44 -0.62
C ASP A 102 0.56 -17.20 -0.88
N VAL A 103 1.32 -17.47 0.18
CA VAL A 103 2.45 -18.40 0.16
C VAL A 103 2.06 -19.61 0.99
N GLU A 104 1.93 -20.76 0.33
CA GLU A 104 1.38 -21.97 0.93
C GLU A 104 -0.02 -21.73 1.54
N SER A 105 -0.14 -21.82 2.87
CA SER A 105 -1.39 -21.56 3.61
C SER A 105 -1.39 -20.23 4.35
N THR A 106 -0.42 -19.35 4.06
CA THR A 106 -0.26 -18.07 4.76
C THR A 106 -0.49 -16.93 3.78
N ARG A 107 -1.41 -16.04 4.16
CA ARG A 107 -1.70 -14.80 3.44
C ARG A 107 -0.78 -13.69 3.92
N TYR A 108 -0.31 -12.89 2.97
CA TYR A 108 0.51 -11.70 3.20
C TYR A 108 -0.11 -10.52 2.47
N ILE A 109 0.00 -9.34 3.06
CA ILE A 109 -0.52 -8.10 2.50
C ILE A 109 0.63 -7.31 1.92
N TYR A 110 0.49 -6.81 0.70
CA TYR A 110 1.51 -6.00 0.07
C TYR A 110 0.92 -4.76 -0.57
N GLY A 111 1.79 -3.80 -0.89
CA GLY A 111 1.41 -2.63 -1.66
C GLY A 111 2.50 -2.12 -2.57
N PHE A 112 2.07 -1.54 -3.67
CA PHE A 112 2.90 -0.80 -4.60
C PHE A 112 2.79 0.70 -4.30
N ILE A 113 3.92 1.37 -4.09
CA ILE A 113 3.99 2.82 -3.91
C ILE A 113 4.78 3.41 -5.07
N GLY A 114 4.04 3.99 -6.03
CA GLY A 114 4.60 4.71 -7.16
C GLY A 114 5.24 6.02 -6.73
N ASN A 115 6.43 6.34 -7.25
CA ASN A 115 7.04 7.64 -7.01
C ASN A 115 6.40 8.72 -7.90
N PRO A 116 5.61 9.65 -7.34
CA PRO A 116 4.83 10.56 -8.12
C PRO A 116 5.67 11.62 -8.83
N GLU A 117 6.99 11.73 -8.61
CA GLU A 117 7.84 12.60 -9.45
C GLU A 117 7.75 12.21 -10.94
N SER A 118 7.45 10.95 -11.26
CA SER A 118 7.19 10.46 -12.63
C SER A 118 5.93 11.08 -13.26
N CYS A 119 4.97 11.53 -12.45
CA CYS A 119 3.65 12.01 -12.88
C CYS A 119 3.01 12.93 -11.83
N ILE A 120 3.74 13.98 -11.46
CA ILE A 120 3.42 14.80 -10.29
C ILE A 120 2.02 15.41 -10.33
N TYR A 121 1.53 15.71 -11.53
CA TYR A 121 0.21 16.30 -11.75
C TYR A 121 -0.94 15.32 -11.48
N SER A 122 -0.73 14.02 -11.70
CA SER A 122 -1.76 12.99 -11.49
C SER A 122 -1.79 12.54 -10.03
N CYS A 123 -0.61 12.37 -9.41
CA CYS A 123 -0.48 11.66 -8.13
C CYS A 123 -0.22 12.55 -6.91
N VAL A 124 0.00 13.86 -7.06
CA VAL A 124 0.12 14.81 -5.93
C VAL A 124 -1.06 15.80 -5.89
N GLY A 125 -1.83 15.89 -6.97
CA GLY A 125 -2.97 16.82 -7.07
C GLY A 125 -2.55 18.28 -6.95
N TYR A 126 -3.45 19.16 -6.50
CA TYR A 126 -3.32 20.63 -6.60
C TYR A 126 -2.12 21.25 -5.86
N ASN A 127 -1.52 20.55 -4.89
CA ASN A 127 -0.41 21.05 -4.08
C ASN A 127 0.97 20.62 -4.59
N TYR A 128 1.08 20.14 -5.83
CA TYR A 128 2.35 19.68 -6.43
C TYR A 128 3.47 20.74 -6.47
N ASN A 129 3.22 22.02 -6.18
CA ASN A 129 4.27 23.05 -6.10
C ASN A 129 4.72 23.34 -4.66
N VAL A 130 4.08 22.75 -3.65
CA VAL A 130 4.40 22.95 -2.24
C VAL A 130 4.89 21.62 -1.68
N SER A 131 6.15 21.60 -1.25
CA SER A 131 6.78 20.42 -0.66
C SER A 131 7.39 20.80 0.69
N PRO A 132 6.81 20.31 1.81
CA PRO A 132 7.40 20.50 3.14
C PRO A 132 8.84 20.02 3.26
N SER A 133 9.22 18.94 2.56
CA SER A 133 10.59 18.39 2.62
C SER A 133 11.54 18.98 1.57
N GLY A 134 11.02 19.68 0.57
CA GLY A 134 11.76 20.10 -0.62
C GLY A 134 11.86 19.02 -1.70
N ASP A 135 11.38 17.80 -1.43
CA ASP A 135 11.24 16.71 -2.40
C ASP A 135 9.76 16.37 -2.58
N ARG A 136 9.21 16.80 -3.72
CA ARG A 136 7.79 16.62 -4.03
C ARG A 136 7.42 15.16 -4.28
N GLY A 137 8.34 14.38 -4.84
CA GLY A 137 8.16 12.95 -5.06
C GLY A 137 7.98 12.24 -3.74
N VAL A 138 8.90 12.47 -2.80
CA VAL A 138 8.84 11.89 -1.46
C VAL A 138 7.60 12.35 -0.70
N ASP A 139 7.27 13.64 -0.71
CA ASP A 139 6.08 14.14 -0.01
C ASP A 139 4.78 13.55 -0.57
N GLY A 140 4.70 13.38 -1.90
CA GLY A 140 3.60 12.68 -2.54
C GLY A 140 3.56 11.19 -2.18
N MET A 141 4.71 10.50 -2.17
CA MET A 141 4.77 9.10 -1.73
C MET A 141 4.30 8.92 -0.30
N LEU A 142 4.56 9.87 0.60
CA LEU A 142 4.07 9.79 1.98
C LEU A 142 2.53 9.81 2.04
N ASN A 143 1.88 10.56 1.16
CA ASN A 143 0.43 10.56 1.06
C ASN A 143 -0.10 9.21 0.55
N ILE A 144 0.54 8.66 -0.49
CA ILE A 144 0.19 7.35 -1.04
C ILE A 144 0.41 6.25 0.01
N ILE A 145 1.57 6.22 0.69
CA ILE A 145 1.85 5.27 1.78
C ILE A 145 0.78 5.35 2.88
N ALA A 146 0.39 6.57 3.28
CA ALA A 146 -0.63 6.73 4.30
C ALA A 146 -1.98 6.17 3.84
N HIS A 147 -2.37 6.41 2.60
CA HIS A 147 -3.58 5.88 1.97
C HIS A 147 -3.54 4.35 1.94
N GLU A 148 -2.55 3.74 1.29
CA GLU A 148 -2.48 2.28 1.13
C GLU A 148 -2.38 1.53 2.47
N ILE A 149 -1.71 2.10 3.49
CA ILE A 149 -1.61 1.45 4.80
C ILE A 149 -2.97 1.39 5.50
N VAL A 150 -3.73 2.47 5.49
CA VAL A 150 -5.01 2.50 6.22
C VAL A 150 -6.08 1.67 5.52
N GLU A 151 -6.03 1.60 4.19
CA GLU A 151 -6.90 0.71 3.41
C GLU A 151 -6.52 -0.74 3.67
N ALA A 152 -5.24 -1.11 3.57
CA ALA A 152 -4.76 -2.46 3.91
C ALA A 152 -5.05 -2.89 5.35
N MET A 153 -5.09 -1.96 6.31
CA MET A 153 -5.46 -2.26 7.70
C MET A 153 -6.94 -2.55 7.87
N SER A 154 -7.80 -1.85 7.14
CA SER A 154 -9.25 -1.98 7.24
C SER A 154 -9.81 -3.07 6.32
N ASP A 155 -9.13 -3.31 5.20
CA ASP A 155 -9.46 -4.27 4.13
C ASP A 155 -8.23 -5.05 3.61
N PRO A 156 -7.64 -5.93 4.45
CA PRO A 156 -6.47 -6.71 4.02
C PRO A 156 -6.79 -7.71 2.88
N ASP A 157 -8.04 -8.15 2.75
CA ASP A 157 -8.44 -9.17 1.78
C ASP A 157 -9.14 -8.59 0.53
N VAL A 158 -9.14 -7.26 0.40
CA VAL A 158 -9.75 -6.47 -0.69
C VAL A 158 -11.20 -6.89 -0.96
N ASN A 159 -11.98 -6.98 0.10
CA ASN A 159 -13.39 -7.36 0.08
C ASN A 159 -14.28 -6.62 1.10
N ALA A 160 -13.71 -5.78 1.97
CA ALA A 160 -14.39 -4.90 2.94
C ALA A 160 -13.35 -4.07 3.71
N TRP A 161 -13.46 -2.77 3.92
CA TRP A 161 -14.68 -1.98 4.02
C TRP A 161 -14.87 -1.04 2.83
N LEU A 162 -15.91 -1.31 2.06
CA LEU A 162 -16.31 -0.48 0.93
C LEU A 162 -17.61 0.26 1.25
N ASP A 163 -17.72 1.50 0.78
CA ASP A 163 -18.98 2.22 0.76
C ASP A 163 -19.95 1.68 -0.33
N SER A 164 -21.12 2.29 -0.46
CA SER A 164 -22.10 1.90 -1.48
C SER A 164 -21.66 2.11 -2.93
N TYR A 165 -20.56 2.82 -3.16
CA TYR A 165 -19.96 3.09 -4.46
C TYR A 165 -18.69 2.26 -4.71
N GLY A 166 -18.25 1.45 -3.74
CA GLY A 166 -17.03 0.65 -3.84
C GLY A 166 -15.76 1.40 -3.45
N ASN A 167 -15.86 2.53 -2.75
CA ASN A 167 -14.70 3.28 -2.25
C ASN A 167 -14.32 2.82 -0.84
N GLU A 168 -13.03 2.71 -0.59
CA GLU A 168 -12.45 2.40 0.71
C GLU A 168 -12.45 3.64 1.64
N ASN A 169 -11.83 3.49 2.82
CA ASN A 169 -11.78 4.55 3.83
C ASN A 169 -10.91 5.74 3.41
N ALA A 170 -9.82 5.54 2.66
CA ALA A 170 -8.92 6.63 2.27
C ALA A 170 -9.24 7.25 0.90
N ASP A 171 -10.12 6.65 0.12
CA ASP A 171 -10.74 7.21 -1.09
C ASP A 171 -11.67 8.42 -0.86
N LYS A 172 -11.91 8.77 0.41
CA LYS A 172 -12.83 9.84 0.80
C LYS A 172 -12.16 11.22 0.71
N TRP A 173 -12.74 12.09 -0.10
CA TRP A 173 -12.33 13.49 -0.33
C TRP A 173 -12.79 14.45 0.78
#